data_AF-A0A1Q2SS10-F1
#
_entry.id   AF-A0A1Q2SS10-F1
#
_cell.length_a   1.000
_cell.length_b   1.000
_cell.length_c   1.000
_cell.angle_alpha   90.00
_cell.angle_beta   90.00
_cell.angle_gamma   90.00
#
_symmetry.space_group_name_H-M   'P 1'
#
loop_
_entity.id
_entity.type
_entity.pdbx_description
1 polymer ?
#
loop_
_entity_poly.entity_id
_entity_poly.type
_entity_poly.pdbx_seq_one_letter_code
_entity_poly.pdbx_strand_id
1 'polypeptide(L)' 'GLLYGLMNDMDWKTIGQLAGLLGAIKVKHLGAQNHQFDMGYIEKYYQHNYGELL' A
#
# COMPACT_ATOMS: atom_id res chain seq x y z
N GLY A 1 -1.41 -5.61 1.88
CA GLY A 1 -2.34 -4.56 2.33
C GLY A 1 -3.21 -5.08 3.43
N LEU A 2 -4.29 -5.79 3.08
CA LEU A 2 -5.27 -6.28 4.05
C LEU A 2 -4.65 -7.16 5.16
N LEU A 3 -3.99 -8.25 4.78
CA LEU A 3 -3.35 -9.16 5.75
C LEU A 3 -2.27 -8.45 6.58
N TYR A 4 -1.48 -7.58 5.96
CA TYR A 4 -0.44 -6.82 6.64
C TYR A 4 -1.03 -5.92 7.73
N GLY A 5 -2.07 -5.15 7.42
CA GLY A 5 -2.65 -4.25 8.40
C GLY A 5 -3.43 -4.97 9.51
N LEU A 6 -4.03 -6.13 9.23
CA LEU A 6 -4.60 -7.00 10.27
C LEU A 6 -3.53 -7.56 11.21
N MET A 7 -2.35 -7.95 10.68
CA MET A 7 -1.24 -8.46 11.49
C MET A 7 -0.56 -7.38 12.34
N ASN A 8 -0.73 -6.10 12.00
CA ASN A 8 -0.14 -4.97 12.70
C ASN A 8 -1.18 -4.14 13.49
N ASP A 9 -2.38 -4.69 13.74
CA ASP A 9 -3.46 -4.03 14.49
C ASP A 9 -3.80 -2.60 14.00
N MET A 10 -3.69 -2.38 12.68
CA MET A 10 -4.01 -1.10 12.06
C MET A 10 -5.53 -0.84 12.04
N ASP A 11 -5.91 0.44 11.99
CA ASP A 11 -7.32 0.81 11.80
C ASP A 11 -7.86 0.35 10.44
N TRP A 12 -9.15 0.01 10.38
CA TRP A 12 -9.81 -0.47 9.17
C TRP A 12 -9.71 0.50 7.99
N LYS A 13 -9.71 1.81 8.24
CA LYS A 13 -9.52 2.83 7.22
C LYS A 13 -8.12 2.71 6.59
N THR A 14 -7.08 2.65 7.43
CA THR A 14 -5.68 2.49 7.02
C THR A 14 -5.47 1.17 6.27
N ILE A 15 -6.07 0.08 6.76
CA ILE A 15 -6.06 -1.23 6.11
C ILE A 15 -6.61 -1.14 4.68
N GLY A 16 -7.77 -0.49 4.50
CA GLY A 16 -8.42 -0.32 3.20
C GLY A 16 -7.60 0.54 2.24
N GLN A 17 -7.09 1.68 2.72
CA GLN A 17 -6.23 2.57 1.95
C GLN A 17 -4.93 1.87 1.50
N LEU A 18 -4.27 1.15 2.42
CA LEU A 18 -3.05 0.40 2.11
C LEU A 18 -3.32 -0.75 1.12
N ALA A 19 -4.45 -1.46 1.25
CA ALA A 19 -4.83 -2.49 0.30
C ALA A 19 -5.12 -1.93 -1.10
N GLY A 20 -5.85 -0.82 -1.19
CA GLY A 20 -6.15 -0.15 -2.45
C GLY A 20 -4.89 0.39 -3.13
N LEU A 21 -4.00 1.03 -2.36
CA LEU A 21 -2.73 1.54 -2.84
C LEU A 21 -1.86 0.44 -3.46
N LEU A 22 -1.71 -0.69 -2.77
CA LEU A 22 -0.93 -1.81 -3.28
C LEU A 22 -1.55 -2.44 -4.54
N GLY A 23 -2.89 -2.48 -4.63
CA GLY A 23 -3.59 -2.88 -5.84
C GLY A 23 -3.27 -1.96 -7.03
N ALA A 24 -3.30 -0.64 -6.81
CA ALA A 24 -2.97 0.36 -7.82
C ALA A 24 -1.50 0.27 -8.28
N ILE A 25 -0.56 0.11 -7.34
CA ILE A 25 0.87 -0.09 -7.64
C ILE A 25 1.06 -1.34 -8.50
N LYS A 26 0.37 -2.44 -8.18
CA LYS A 26 0.42 -3.69 -8.94
C LYS A 26 -0.13 -3.58 -10.37
N VAL A 27 -1.05 -2.66 -10.64
CA VAL A 27 -1.60 -2.43 -12.00
C VAL A 27 -0.66 -1.53 -12.83
N LYS A 28 0.18 -0.73 -12.18
CA LYS A 28 1.09 0.22 -12.83
C LYS A 28 2.23 -0.43 -13.62
N HIS A 29 2.66 -1.64 -13.26
CA HIS A 29 3.68 -2.34 -14.06
C HIS A 29 3.09 -3.56 -14.79
N LEU A 30 3.46 -3.68 -16.07
CA LEU A 30 3.11 -4.82 -16.91
C LEU A 30 3.91 -6.06 -16.45
N GLY A 31 3.21 -7.13 -16.08
CA GLY A 31 3.78 -8.40 -15.65
C GLY A 31 3.68 -8.63 -14.13
N ALA A 32 3.09 -9.75 -13.72
CA ALA A 32 2.66 -10.02 -12.34
C ALA A 32 3.76 -10.06 -11.26
N GLN A 33 5.05 -10.04 -11.63
CA GLN A 33 6.17 -10.26 -10.70
C GLN A 33 7.36 -9.30 -10.83
N ASN A 34 7.32 -8.27 -11.68
CA ASN A 34 8.45 -7.32 -11.84
C ASN A 34 8.42 -6.13 -10.86
N HIS A 35 7.66 -6.24 -9.78
CA HIS A 35 7.41 -5.13 -8.86
C HIS A 35 8.19 -5.39 -7.57
N GLN A 36 9.37 -4.78 -7.44
CA GLN A 36 9.99 -4.60 -6.13
C GLN A 36 9.68 -3.19 -5.66
N PHE A 37 8.78 -3.08 -4.70
CA PHE A 37 8.58 -1.85 -3.95
C PHE A 37 9.02 -2.12 -2.51
N ASP A 38 9.83 -1.21 -1.97
CA ASP A 38 10.20 -1.20 -0.57
C ASP A 38 9.14 -0.44 0.24
N MET A 39 9.29 -0.50 1.57
CA MET A 39 8.35 0.17 2.47
C MET A 39 8.35 1.70 2.29
N GLY A 40 9.51 2.30 2.01
CA GLY A 40 9.62 3.75 1.79
C GLY A 40 8.89 4.22 0.52
N TYR A 41 8.85 3.40 -0.53
CA TYR A 41 8.04 3.64 -1.71
C TYR A 41 6.55 3.64 -1.36
N ILE A 42 6.08 2.64 -0.58
CA ILE A 42 4.68 2.58 -0.15
C ILE A 42 4.32 3.81 0.68
N GLU A 43 5.13 4.15 1.68
CA GLU A 43 4.92 5.32 2.57
C GLU A 43 4.81 6.62 1.78
N LYS A 44 5.72 6.84 0.81
CA LYS A 44 5.70 8.02 -0.05
C LYS A 44 4.40 8.12 -0.84
N TYR A 45 3.94 7.03 -1.43
CA TYR A 45 2.68 7.04 -2.18
C TYR A 45 1.45 7.10 -1.26
N TYR A 46 1.53 6.53 -0.06
CA TYR A 46 0.47 6.63 0.92
C TYR A 46 0.27 8.09 1.35
N GLN A 47 1.37 8.77 1.71
CA GLN A 47 1.35 10.20 2.03
C GLN A 47 0.90 11.06 0.84
N HIS A 48 1.34 10.75 -0.38
CA HIS A 48 0.93 11.50 -1.57
C HIS A 48 -0.57 11.38 -1.87
N ASN A 49 -1.16 10.19 -1.71
CA ASN A 49 -2.56 9.93 -2.06
C ASN A 49 -3.53 10.29 -0.93
N TYR A 50 -3.13 10.15 0.33
CA TYR A 50 -4.01 10.28 1.48
C TYR A 50 -3.62 11.42 2.43
N GLY A 51 -2.44 12.03 2.26
CA GLY A 51 -1.95 13.10 3.13
C GLY A 51 -1.61 12.65 4.56
N GLU A 52 -1.63 11.35 4.82
CA GLU A 52 -1.43 10.72 6.12
C GLU A 52 -0.09 9.96 6.13
N LEU A 53 0.54 9.84 7.29
CA LEU A 53 1.69 8.94 7.48
C LEU A 53 1.15 7.52 7.72
N LEU A 54 1.85 6.53 7.17
CA LEU A 54 1.51 5.11 7.32
C LEU A 54 1.94 4.58 8.70
#